data_AF-A0A7K3HAG3-F1
#
_entry.id   AF-A0A7K3HAG3-F1
#
_cell.length_a   1.000
_cell.length_b   1.000
_cell.length_c   1.000
_cell.angle_alpha   90.00
_cell.angle_beta   90.00
_cell.angle_gamma   90.00
#
_symmetry.space_group_name_H-M   'P 1'
#
loop_
_entity.id
_entity.type
_entity.pdbx_description
1 polymer ?
#
loop_
_entity_poly.entity_id
_entity_poly.type
_entity_poly.pdbx_seq_one_letter_code
_entity_poly.pdbx_strand_id
1 'polypeptide(L)' 'MEITDSGTILFRNTMRITDGHLDGFRRAIARAVAFAHEHGPQLMVEVFLDEERMLAHSFQLYRDSEAIRTHWRLS' A
#
# COMPACT_ATOMS: atom_id res chain seq x y z
N MET A 1 15.85 21.89 21.12
CA MET A 1 16.04 20.48 20.75
C MET A 1 15.25 20.29 19.48
N GLU A 2 15.89 20.36 18.31
CA GLU A 2 15.22 19.99 17.06
C GLU A 2 14.91 18.51 17.16
N ILE A 3 13.63 18.16 17.18
CA ILE A 3 13.20 16.78 16.99
C ILE A 3 13.42 16.51 15.51
N THR A 4 14.57 15.94 15.16
CA THR A 4 14.73 15.28 13.86
C THR A 4 13.98 13.96 13.96
N ASP A 5 12.65 14.02 13.85
CA ASP A 5 11.82 12.83 13.76
C ASP A 5 11.98 12.24 12.35
N SER A 6 13.13 11.61 12.11
CA SER A 6 13.39 10.80 10.93
C SER A 6 12.70 9.44 11.06
N GLY A 7 11.42 9.44 11.43
CA GLY A 7 10.61 8.24 11.59
C GLY A 7 9.92 7.89 10.28
N THR A 8 10.35 6.81 9.63
CA THR A 8 9.61 6.24 8.50
C THR A 8 8.18 5.89 8.93
N ILE A 9 7.19 6.19 8.10
CA ILE A 9 5.78 5.94 8.39
C ILE A 9 5.36 4.64 7.69
N LEU A 10 4.84 3.67 8.45
CA LEU A 10 4.29 2.42 7.92
C LEU A 10 2.76 2.46 7.93
N PHE A 11 2.14 2.36 6.76
CA PHE A 11 0.71 2.15 6.63
C PHE A 11 0.41 0.66 6.54
N ARG A 12 -0.49 0.18 7.40
CA ARG A 12 -1.11 -1.15 7.29
C ARG A 12 -2.57 -0.97 6.95
N ASN A 13 -2.97 -1.34 5.74
CA ASN A 13 -4.37 -1.37 5.34
C ASN A 13 -4.87 -2.83 5.27
N THR A 14 -6.06 -3.07 5.81
CA THR A 14 -6.74 -4.35 5.74
C THR A 14 -8.02 -4.18 4.93
N MET A 15 -8.14 -4.95 3.86
CA MET A 15 -9.27 -4.92 2.94
C MET A 15 -10.01 -6.24 3.02
N ARG A 16 -11.35 -6.19 2.93
CA ARG A 16 -12.18 -7.37 2.72
C ARG A 16 -12.51 -7.49 1.24
N ILE A 17 -12.24 -8.66 0.69
CA ILE A 17 -12.54 -8.96 -0.71
C ILE A 17 -13.98 -9.46 -0.76
N THR A 18 -14.79 -8.89 -1.64
CA THR A 18 -16.17 -9.35 -1.85
C THR A 18 -16.17 -10.73 -2.50
N ASP A 19 -17.07 -11.60 -2.06
CA ASP A 19 -17.22 -12.95 -2.64
C ASP A 19 -17.39 -12.88 -4.15
N GLY A 20 -16.75 -13.83 -4.86
CA GLY A 20 -16.70 -13.86 -6.33
C GLY A 20 -15.75 -12.86 -6.99
N HIS A 21 -15.09 -11.96 -6.23
CA HIS A 21 -14.22 -10.92 -6.80
C HIS A 21 -12.72 -11.18 -6.62
N LEU A 22 -12.31 -12.33 -6.08
CA LEU A 22 -10.90 -12.64 -5.77
C LEU A 22 -9.97 -12.45 -6.97
N ASP A 23 -10.33 -12.98 -8.14
CA ASP A 23 -9.48 -12.87 -9.33
C ASP A 23 -9.39 -11.45 -9.87
N GLY A 24 -10.50 -10.71 -9.82
CA GLY A 24 -10.52 -9.30 -10.18
C GLY A 24 -9.64 -8.48 -9.24
N PHE A 25 -9.75 -8.74 -7.94
CA PHE A 25 -8.96 -8.10 -6.89
C PHE A 25 -7.47 -8.40 -7.06
N ARG A 26 -7.08 -9.67 -7.25
CA ARG A 26 -5.67 -10.08 -7.48
C ARG A 26 -5.05 -9.32 -8.65
N ARG A 27 -5.77 -9.24 -9.78
CA ARG A 27 -5.29 -8.49 -10.96
C ARG A 27 -5.20 -6.99 -10.70
N ALA A 28 -6.16 -6.42 -9.98
CA ALA A 28 -6.17 -4.99 -9.65
C ALA A 28 -5.00 -4.62 -8.73
N ILE A 29 -4.77 -5.39 -7.67
CA ILE A 29 -3.66 -5.19 -6.74
C ILE A 29 -2.31 -5.36 -7.43
N ALA A 30 -2.12 -6.39 -8.26
CA ALA A 30 -0.87 -6.58 -8.98
C ALA A 30 -0.51 -5.36 -9.85
N ARG A 31 -1.50 -4.76 -10.52
CA ARG A 31 -1.30 -3.52 -11.29
C ARG A 31 -1.01 -2.31 -10.40
N ALA A 32 -1.72 -2.17 -9.28
CA ALA A 32 -1.50 -1.06 -8.35
C ALA A 32 -0.11 -1.11 -7.71
N VAL A 33 0.35 -2.31 -7.33
CA VAL A 33 1.70 -2.53 -6.79
C VAL A 33 2.76 -2.22 -7.85
N ALA A 34 2.59 -2.70 -9.09
CA ALA A 34 3.51 -2.39 -10.17
C ALA A 34 3.60 -0.87 -10.45
N PHE A 35 2.45 -0.18 -10.51
CA PHE A 35 2.40 1.27 -10.68
C PHE A 35 3.10 2.01 -9.53
N ALA A 36 2.87 1.58 -8.29
CA ALA A 36 3.50 2.18 -7.12
C ALA A 36 5.02 1.93 -7.07
N HIS A 37 5.51 0.78 -7.55
CA HIS A 37 6.94 0.53 -7.71
C HIS A 37 7.58 1.46 -8.76
N GLU A 38 6.88 1.74 -9.85
CA GLU A 38 7.43 2.55 -10.94
C GLU A 38 7.34 4.06 -10.66
N HIS A 39 6.27 4.50 -10.01
CA HIS A 39 5.93 5.94 -9.89
C HIS A 39 5.68 6.41 -8.46
N GLY A 40 5.52 5.50 -7.51
CA GLY A 40 5.14 5.83 -6.14
C GLY A 40 6.30 6.42 -5.34
N PRO A 41 6.02 7.32 -4.38
CA PRO A 41 7.03 7.86 -3.47
C PRO A 41 7.31 6.93 -2.27
N GLN A 42 6.71 5.74 -2.26
CA GLN A 42 6.85 4.71 -1.24
C GLN A 42 8.26 4.11 -1.29
N LEU A 43 8.85 3.85 -0.13
CA LEU A 43 10.09 3.07 -0.02
C LEU A 43 9.84 1.58 -0.21
N MET A 44 8.62 1.12 0.10
CA MET A 44 8.20 -0.27 -0.02
C MET A 44 6.68 -0.33 -0.16
N VAL A 45 6.19 -1.25 -0.98
CA VAL A 45 4.79 -1.67 -1.00
C VAL A 45 4.71 -3.18 -1.17
N GLU A 46 3.98 -3.83 -0.27
CA GLU A 46 3.74 -5.26 -0.30
C GLU A 46 2.26 -5.53 -0.03
N VAL A 47 1.69 -6.51 -0.74
CA VAL A 47 0.30 -6.92 -0.52
C VAL A 47 0.22 -8.43 -0.38
N PHE A 48 -0.41 -8.87 0.70
CA PHE A 48 -0.62 -10.26 1.06
C PHE A 48 -2.11 -10.58 0.99
N LEU A 49 -2.45 -11.70 0.34
CA LEU A 49 -3.82 -12.19 0.23
C LEU A 49 -4.02 -13.39 1.15
N ASP A 50 -5.05 -13.32 1.99
CA ASP A 50 -5.59 -14.46 2.72
C ASP A 50 -6.87 -14.88 1.99
N GLU A 51 -6.71 -15.85 1.09
CA GLU A 51 -7.78 -16.31 0.19
C GLU A 51 -8.84 -17.12 0.93
N GLU A 52 -8.46 -17.83 1.99
CA GLU A 52 -9.39 -18.61 2.82
C GLU A 52 -10.36 -17.69 3.57
N ARG A 53 -9.86 -16.52 4.04
CA ARG A 53 -10.65 -15.56 4.81
C ARG A 53 -11.16 -14.38 3.98
N MET A 54 -10.83 -14.36 2.68
CA MET A 54 -11.15 -13.26 1.75
C MET A 54 -10.69 -11.89 2.29
N LEU A 55 -9.45 -11.85 2.78
CA LEU A 55 -8.80 -10.63 3.28
C LEU A 55 -7.55 -10.31 2.45
N ALA A 56 -7.23 -9.03 2.40
CA ALA A 56 -5.94 -8.56 1.90
C ALA A 56 -5.32 -7.59 2.90
N HIS A 57 -4.02 -7.73 3.11
CA HIS A 57 -3.23 -6.82 3.93
C HIS A 57 -2.19 -6.15 3.05
N SER A 58 -2.17 -4.81 3.05
CA SER A 58 -1.11 -4.06 2.39
C SER A 58 -0.25 -3.34 3.41
N PHE A 59 1.04 -3.29 3.12
CA PHE A 59 2.06 -2.60 3.90
C PHE A 59 2.75 -1.61 2.97
N GLN A 60 2.73 -0.33 3.34
CA GLN A 60 3.37 0.73 2.57
C GLN A 60 4.28 1.53 3.49
N LEU A 61 5.56 1.62 3.16
CA LEU A 61 6.54 2.37 3.95
C LEU A 61 6.84 3.70 3.24
N TYR A 62 6.78 4.79 3.99
CA TYR A 62 7.09 6.13 3.52
C TYR A 62 8.24 6.72 4.31
N ARG A 63 9.06 7.56 3.66
CA ARG A 63 10.12 8.30 4.32
C ARG A 63 9.56 9.29 5.35
N ASP A 64 8.46 9.97 4.99
CA ASP A 64 7.83 11.05 5.75
C ASP A 64 6.39 11.30 5.27
N SER A 65 5.72 12.27 5.90
CA SER A 65 4.35 12.66 5.59
C SER A 65 4.19 13.35 4.21
N GLU A 66 5.22 13.99 3.67
CA GLU A 66 5.15 14.63 2.35
C GLU A 66 5.16 13.58 1.22
N ALA A 67 5.87 12.47 1.41
CA ALA A 67 5.78 11.31 0.54
C ALA A 67 4.34 10.75 0.48
N ILE A 68 3.65 10.70 1.62
CA ILE A 68 2.24 10.27 1.66
C ILE A 68 1.35 11.23 0.86
N ARG A 69 1.51 12.54 1.06
CA ARG A 69 0.75 13.56 0.31
C ARG A 69 1.01 13.47 -1.19
N THR A 70 2.23 13.13 -1.59
CA THR A 70 2.58 12.92 -3.00
C THR A 70 1.89 11.68 -3.56
N HIS A 71 1.86 10.57 -2.82
CA HIS A 71 1.16 9.36 -3.23
C HIS A 71 -0.33 9.62 -3.49
N TRP A 72 -1.00 10.40 -2.63
CA TRP A 72 -2.42 10.75 -2.82
C TRP A 72 -2.69 11.65 -4.03
N ARG A 73 -1.70 12.36 -4.55
CA ARG A 73 -1.86 13.15 -5.80
C ARG A 73 -1.73 12.29 -7.05
N LEU A 74 -1.11 11.12 -6.94
CA LEU A 74 -0.89 10.18 -8.06
C LEU A 74 -2.03 9.16 -8.21
N SER A 75 -2.85 8.98 -7.18
CA SER A 75 -3.87 7.93 -7.08
C SER A 75 -5.29 8.44 -7.25
#